data_AF-A0A665VCY3-F1
#
_entry.id   AF-A0A665VCY3-F1
#
_cell.length_a   1.000
_cell.length_b   1.000
_cell.length_c   1.000
_cell.angle_alpha   90.00
_cell.angle_beta   90.00
_cell.angle_gamma   90.00
#
_symmetry.space_group_name_H-M   'P 1'
#
loop_
_entity.id
_entity.type
_entity.pdbx_description
1 polymer ?
#
loop_
_entity_poly.entity_id
_entity_poly.type
_entity_poly.pdbx_seq_one_letter_code
_entity_poly.pdbx_strand_id
1 'polypeptide(L)'
;MATQEVQLNETLAHLKTESETLKSKLEEERAKLHDVELHQVAEKVEGLGQFVMKTRRTLKGHGNKVLCMDWCKDKRRIVSSSQDGKVIVWDAFTTNKALLASWFGFVVQI
;
A
#
# COMPACT_ATOMS: atom_id res chain seq x y z
N MET A 1 17.24 11.43 42.85
CA MET A 1 16.77 10.38 41.94
C MET A 1 15.99 9.39 42.77
N ALA A 2 14.65 9.45 42.73
CA ALA A 2 13.82 8.48 43.42
C ALA A 2 13.31 7.49 42.36
N THR A 3 13.88 6.28 42.35
CA THR A 3 13.34 5.15 41.59
C THR A 3 12.22 4.56 42.43
N GLN A 4 10.99 4.99 42.14
CA GLN A 4 9.81 4.44 42.79
C GLN A 4 9.41 3.17 42.03
N GLU A 5 9.42 2.01 42.71
CA GLU A 5 8.83 0.79 42.17
C GLU A 5 7.33 1.03 41.99
N VAL A 6 6.91 1.27 40.75
CA VAL A 6 5.51 1.57 40.43
C VAL A 6 4.78 0.24 40.17
N GLN A 7 3.67 0.02 40.87
CA GLN A 7 2.85 -1.19 40.68
C GLN A 7 2.37 -1.29 39.22
N LEU A 8 2.47 -2.48 38.62
CA LEU A 8 2.19 -2.71 37.20
C LEU A 8 0.75 -2.31 36.78
N ASN A 9 -0.21 -2.42 37.70
CA ASN A 9 -1.60 -2.05 37.41
C ASN A 9 -1.83 -0.52 37.47
N GLU A 10 -1.18 0.16 38.40
CA GLU A 10 -1.19 1.62 38.52
C GLU A 10 -0.46 2.26 37.33
N THR A 11 0.65 1.66 36.88
CA THR A 11 1.33 2.08 35.64
C THR A 11 0.48 1.87 34.40
N LEU A 12 -0.23 0.75 34.25
CA LEU A 12 -1.11 0.54 33.09
C LEU A 12 -2.27 1.53 33.06
N ALA A 13 -2.89 1.84 34.19
CA ALA A 13 -3.96 2.85 34.28
C ALA A 13 -3.43 4.25 33.98
N HIS A 14 -2.25 4.60 34.51
CA HIS A 14 -1.56 5.84 34.23
C HIS A 14 -1.23 5.98 32.73
N LEU A 15 -0.60 4.97 32.12
CA LEU A 15 -0.23 4.97 30.70
C LEU A 15 -1.44 5.05 29.77
N LYS A 16 -2.57 4.42 30.13
CA LYS A 16 -3.83 4.57 29.38
C LYS A 16 -4.33 6.01 29.41
N THR A 17 -4.36 6.61 30.60
CA THR A 17 -4.80 8.01 30.78
C THR A 17 -3.90 8.98 30.02
N GLU A 18 -2.58 8.77 30.10
CA GLU A 18 -1.60 9.55 29.36
C GLU A 18 -1.79 9.39 27.83
N SER A 19 -2.01 8.17 27.35
CA SER A 19 -2.30 7.92 25.92
C SER A 19 -3.59 8.60 25.46
N GLU A 20 -4.65 8.59 26.27
CA GLU A 20 -5.90 9.28 25.96
C GLU A 20 -5.70 10.80 25.92
N THR A 21 -4.92 11.34 26.86
CA THR A 21 -4.57 12.76 26.91
C THR A 21 -3.76 13.18 25.68
N LEU A 22 -2.75 12.40 25.29
CA LEU A 22 -1.95 12.66 24.10
C LEU A 22 -2.78 12.56 22.82
N LYS A 23 -3.72 11.60 22.76
CA LYS A 23 -4.66 11.48 21.63
C LYS A 23 -5.56 12.71 21.52
N SER A 24 -6.16 13.16 22.62
CA SER A 24 -7.00 14.38 22.63
C SER A 24 -6.20 15.59 22.17
N LYS A 25 -4.99 15.78 22.72
CA LYS A 25 -4.12 16.89 22.34
C LYS A 25 -3.74 16.84 20.85
N LEU A 26 -3.47 15.67 20.30
CA LEU A 26 -3.19 15.50 18.87
C LEU A 26 -4.42 15.84 18.00
N GLU A 27 -5.62 15.42 18.42
CA GLU A 27 -6.88 15.73 17.72
C GLU A 27 -7.16 17.24 17.74
N GLU A 28 -6.94 17.90 18.88
CA GLU A 28 -7.05 19.36 19.01
C GLU A 28 -6.04 20.10 18.12
N GLU A 29 -4.76 19.73 18.12
CA GLU A 29 -3.75 20.36 17.26
C GLU A 29 -4.02 20.10 15.77
N ARG A 30 -4.54 18.92 15.40
CA ARG A 30 -4.97 18.64 14.02
C ARG A 30 -6.14 19.51 13.61
N ALA A 31 -7.13 19.68 14.49
CA ALA A 31 -8.29 20.53 14.22
C ALA A 31 -7.90 22.00 14.01
N LYS A 32 -6.86 22.50 14.71
CA LYS A 32 -6.32 23.86 14.52
C LYS A 32 -5.66 24.10 13.17
N LEU A 33 -5.23 23.04 12.49
CA LEU A 33 -4.57 23.10 11.18
C LEU A 33 -5.53 22.74 10.03
N HIS A 34 -6.77 22.35 10.36
CA HIS A 34 -7.77 21.88 9.40
C HIS A 34 -8.63 23.06 8.92
N ASP A 35 -7.99 24.02 8.26
CA ASP A 35 -8.62 25.30 7.89
C ASP A 35 -9.59 25.17 6.70
N VAL A 36 -9.28 24.27 5.75
CA VAL A 36 -9.99 24.12 4.47
C VAL A 36 -9.93 22.67 4.01
N GLU A 37 -11.03 22.16 3.46
CA GLU A 37 -11.07 20.82 2.88
C GLU A 37 -10.37 20.77 1.51
N LEU A 38 -9.72 19.65 1.20
CA LEU A 38 -8.98 19.50 -0.07
C LEU A 38 -9.86 19.79 -1.31
N HIS A 39 -11.14 19.44 -1.26
CA HIS A 39 -12.06 19.67 -2.38
C HIS A 39 -12.31 21.17 -2.63
N GLN A 40 -12.33 22.00 -1.58
CA GLN A 40 -12.52 23.46 -1.70
C GLN A 40 -11.30 24.11 -2.35
N VAL A 41 -10.09 23.62 -2.02
CA VAL A 41 -8.84 24.05 -2.68
C VAL A 41 -8.83 23.62 -4.15
N ALA A 42 -9.34 22.42 -4.45
CA ALA A 42 -9.38 21.86 -5.78
C ALA A 42 -10.47 22.46 -6.69
N GLU A 43 -11.39 23.30 -6.20
CA GLU A 43 -12.44 23.95 -7.02
C GLU A 43 -11.87 24.77 -8.18
N LYS A 44 -10.66 25.32 -8.00
CA LYS A 44 -9.96 26.10 -9.04
C LYS A 44 -9.26 25.22 -10.07
N VAL A 45 -9.18 23.91 -9.85
CA VAL A 45 -8.57 22.97 -10.77
C VAL A 45 -9.62 22.59 -11.82
N GLU A 46 -9.29 22.79 -13.08
CA GLU A 46 -10.15 22.39 -14.18
C GLU A 46 -10.46 20.90 -14.11
N GLY A 47 -11.74 20.57 -14.32
CA GLY A 47 -12.19 19.19 -14.34
C GLY A 47 -11.52 18.39 -15.45
N LEU A 48 -11.25 17.11 -15.18
CA LEU A 48 -10.70 16.22 -16.20
C LEU A 48 -11.78 15.90 -17.26
N GLY A 49 -11.38 15.93 -18.52
CA GLY A 49 -12.25 15.55 -19.64
C GLY A 49 -12.59 14.05 -19.68
N GLN A 50 -13.35 13.65 -20.70
CA GLN A 50 -13.76 12.26 -20.85
C GLN A 50 -12.55 11.33 -21.13
N PHE A 51 -12.34 10.34 -20.26
CA PHE A 51 -11.32 9.31 -20.46
C PHE A 51 -11.86 8.13 -21.27
N VAL A 52 -11.14 7.73 -22.32
CA VAL A 52 -11.45 6.53 -23.11
C VAL A 52 -10.38 5.46 -22.86
N MET A 53 -10.52 4.74 -21.75
CA MET A 53 -9.66 3.61 -21.43
C MET A 53 -10.10 2.36 -22.20
N LYS A 54 -9.15 1.66 -22.81
CA LYS A 54 -9.39 0.37 -23.48
C LYS A 54 -8.29 -0.60 -23.12
N THR A 55 -8.64 -1.87 -22.91
CA THR A 55 -7.69 -2.96 -22.70
C THR A 55 -6.73 -3.04 -23.88
N ARG A 56 -5.44 -2.80 -23.64
CA ARG A 56 -4.41 -2.87 -24.70
C ARG A 56 -3.86 -4.27 -24.87
N ARG A 57 -3.77 -5.05 -23.79
CA ARG A 57 -3.17 -6.39 -23.77
C ARG A 57 -3.92 -7.29 -22.79
N THR A 58 -3.91 -8.59 -23.07
CA THR A 58 -4.43 -9.64 -22.18
C THR A 58 -3.34 -10.69 -22.03
N LEU A 59 -2.70 -10.74 -20.86
CA LEU A 59 -1.61 -11.66 -20.56
C LEU A 59 -2.18 -13.01 -20.13
N LYS A 60 -2.23 -13.97 -21.05
CA LYS A 60 -2.75 -15.32 -20.80
C LYS A 60 -1.61 -16.27 -20.44
N GLY A 61 -1.72 -16.94 -19.30
CA GLY A 61 -0.73 -17.97 -18.97
C GLY A 61 -0.71 -18.50 -17.54
N HIS A 62 -1.32 -17.80 -16.59
CA HIS A 62 -1.57 -18.36 -15.25
C HIS A 62 -2.67 -19.41 -15.33
N GLY A 63 -2.46 -20.54 -14.65
CA GLY A 63 -3.41 -21.67 -14.64
C GLY A 63 -4.49 -21.53 -13.58
N ASN A 64 -4.38 -20.56 -12.68
CA ASN A 64 -5.33 -20.30 -11.60
C ASN A 64 -5.45 -18.79 -11.34
N LYS A 65 -6.15 -18.41 -10.26
CA LYS A 65 -6.35 -17.00 -9.86
C LYS A 65 -5.01 -16.29 -9.64
N VAL A 66 -4.85 -15.15 -10.30
CA VAL A 66 -3.73 -14.22 -10.07
C VAL A 66 -3.98 -13.49 -8.76
N LEU A 67 -2.99 -13.48 -7.86
CA LEU A 67 -3.12 -12.94 -6.50
C LEU A 67 -2.50 -11.55 -6.37
N CYS A 68 -1.35 -11.32 -7.00
CA CYS A 68 -0.72 -10.02 -7.03
C CYS A 68 0.03 -9.78 -8.35
N MET A 69 0.29 -8.51 -8.63
CA MET A 69 1.18 -8.07 -9.70
C MET A 69 1.95 -6.83 -9.27
N ASP A 70 3.14 -6.64 -9.83
CA ASP A 70 3.94 -5.44 -9.61
C ASP A 70 4.69 -5.05 -10.89
N TRP A 71 4.89 -3.75 -11.07
CA TRP A 71 5.61 -3.19 -12.22
C TRP A 71 7.10 -3.09 -11.90
N CYS A 72 7.92 -3.56 -12.83
CA CYS A 72 9.35 -3.30 -12.74
C CYS A 72 9.63 -1.81 -13.02
N LYS A 73 10.68 -1.27 -12.38
CA LYS A 73 11.14 0.12 -12.57
C LYS A 73 11.55 0.43 -14.02
N ASP A 74 11.80 -0.61 -14.82
CA ASP A 74 12.10 -0.50 -16.26
C ASP A 74 10.86 -0.11 -17.11
N LYS A 75 9.67 -0.02 -16.50
CA LYS A 75 8.37 0.30 -17.14
C LYS A 75 7.95 -0.67 -18.25
N ARG A 76 8.68 -1.78 -18.40
CA ARG A 76 8.51 -2.75 -19.47
C ARG A 76 8.05 -4.08 -18.93
N ARG A 77 8.54 -4.49 -17.77
CA ARG A 77 8.24 -5.80 -17.20
C ARG A 77 7.21 -5.71 -16.10
N ILE A 78 6.39 -6.75 -16.01
CA ILE A 78 5.42 -6.95 -14.93
C ILE A 78 5.72 -8.30 -14.31
N VAL A 79 5.81 -8.36 -12.99
CA VAL A 79 5.78 -9.63 -12.26
C VAL A 79 4.36 -9.91 -11.81
N SER A 80 3.96 -11.17 -11.83
CA SER A 80 2.64 -11.58 -11.31
C SER A 80 2.73 -12.95 -10.67
N SER A 81 2.00 -13.14 -9.58
CA SER A 81 1.90 -14.41 -8.87
C SER A 81 0.50 -14.99 -8.99
N SER A 82 0.41 -16.31 -8.96
CA SER A 82 -0.85 -17.04 -9.08
C SER A 82 -0.92 -18.17 -8.05
N GLN A 83 -2.16 -18.56 -7.71
CA GLN A 83 -2.46 -19.64 -6.77
C GLN A 83 -1.95 -21.02 -7.26
N ASP A 84 -1.62 -21.17 -8.54
CA ASP A 84 -0.95 -22.35 -9.09
C ASP A 84 0.51 -22.50 -8.63
N GLY A 85 1.01 -21.61 -7.75
CA GLY A 85 2.38 -21.64 -7.24
C GLY A 85 3.40 -21.09 -8.23
N LYS A 86 2.95 -20.45 -9.31
CA LYS A 86 3.82 -19.89 -10.35
C LYS A 86 3.88 -18.37 -10.26
N VAL A 87 5.09 -17.86 -10.47
CA VAL A 87 5.36 -16.45 -10.68
C VAL A 87 5.82 -16.27 -12.12
N ILE A 88 5.16 -15.39 -12.86
CA ILE A 88 5.51 -15.07 -14.26
C ILE A 88 5.98 -13.63 -14.33
N VAL A 89 7.16 -13.44 -14.94
CA VAL A 89 7.62 -12.14 -15.40
C VAL A 89 7.22 -11.98 -16.87
N TRP A 90 6.45 -10.95 -17.15
CA TRP A 90 5.96 -10.60 -18.48
C TRP A 90 6.72 -9.42 -19.03
N ASP A 91 6.92 -9.39 -20.35
CA ASP A 91 7.17 -8.15 -21.08
C ASP A 91 5.82 -7.55 -21.49
N ALA A 92 5.45 -6.40 -20.91
CA ALA A 92 4.15 -5.75 -21.09
C ALA A 92 3.92 -5.26 -22.54
N PHE A 93 4.99 -5.00 -23.29
CA PHE A 93 4.89 -4.51 -24.67
C PHE A 93 4.66 -5.64 -25.65
N THR A 94 5.46 -6.70 -25.54
CA THR A 94 5.47 -7.85 -26.45
C THR A 94 4.53 -8.97 -25.99
N THR A 95 4.02 -8.92 -24.75
CA THR A 95 3.23 -9.96 -24.07
C THR A 95 3.94 -11.30 -23.88
N ASN A 96 5.25 -11.33 -24.12
CA ASN A 96 6.03 -12.55 -23.96
C ASN A 96 6.27 -12.85 -22.47
N LYS A 97 6.26 -14.14 -22.14
CA LYS A 97 6.70 -14.64 -20.82
C LYS A 97 8.21 -14.61 -20.79
N ALA A 98 8.78 -13.63 -20.10
CA ALA A 98 10.22 -13.50 -19.98
C ALA A 98 10.80 -14.59 -19.06
N LEU A 99 10.12 -14.88 -17.93
CA LEU A 99 10.53 -15.89 -16.96
C LEU A 99 9.33 -16.53 -16.27
N LEU A 100 9.46 -17.83 -15.97
CA LEU A 100 8.55 -18.58 -15.11
C LEU A 100 9.36 -19.09 -13.91
N ALA A 101 9.05 -18.59 -12.71
CA ALA A 101 9.63 -19.08 -11.47
C ALA A 101 8.59 -19.88 -10.69
N SER A 102 9.00 -21.03 -10.15
CA SER A 102 8.21 -21.78 -9.18
C SER A 102 8.45 -21.18 -7.80
N TRP A 103 7.39 -20.91 -7.05
CA TRP A 103 7.46 -20.21 -5.76
C TRP A 103 8.10 -21.02 -4.63
N PHE A 104 8.48 -22.28 -4.89
CA PHE A 104 9.21 -23.11 -3.94
C PHE A 104 10.65 -22.62 -3.77
N GLY A 105 10.88 -21.72 -2.81
CA GLY A 105 12.18 -21.56 -2.15
C GLY A 105 13.06 -20.37 -2.56
N PHE A 106 12.56 -19.39 -3.32
CA PHE A 106 13.33 -18.17 -3.62
C PHE A 106 12.63 -16.91 -3.11
N VAL A 107 13.27 -16.22 -2.17
CA VAL A 107 13.01 -14.81 -1.90
C VAL A 107 13.41 -14.05 -3.17
N VAL A 108 12.43 -13.66 -3.97
CA VAL A 108 12.66 -12.71 -5.07
C VAL A 108 12.85 -11.35 -4.42
N GLN A 109 14.11 -10.96 -4.23
CA GLN A 109 14.47 -9.61 -3.81
C GLN A 109 14.39 -8.72 -5.06
N ILE A 110 13.49 -7.73 -5.02
CA ILE A 110 13.34 -6.67 -6.03
C ILE A 110 14.19 -5.47 -5.58
#